data_AF-A0A969XXW0-F1
#
_entry.id   AF-A0A969XXW0-F1
#
_cell.length_a   1.000
_cell.length_b   1.000
_cell.length_c   1.000
_cell.angle_alpha   90.00
_cell.angle_beta   90.00
_cell.angle_gamma   90.00
#
_symmetry.space_group_name_H-M   'P 1'
#
loop_
_entity.id
_entity.type
_entity.pdbx_description
1 polymer ?
#
loop_
_entity_poly.entity_id
_entity_poly.type
_entity_poly.pdbx_seq_one_letter_code
_entity_poly.pdbx_strand_id
1 'polypeptide(L)'
;MFIDQAIIQVVGGRGGDGCMSFRREKYIPRGGPDGGDGGDGGSVYCTVDQQLNTLGALSGKHVWKASSGGHGMGKDRHGKNGGDVHVPVPPGTVVYDHERGTLLKDLTDPGQSICVARGGRGGRGNAFFKSATHQAPREFEQGGPPQQRVLRLELKLIADVGLVGLPNAGKSTLLSRISQARPKIADYPFTTLEPQLGIVDLPDYRRLIVADIPGLIAGAHEGAGLGDEFLRHVERTRLLVHLVDMAPLDGDPAENYRTIRNELALHSPALAAKPEIVAANKMDLTGADEALEAFVRDVGAEVHPISAVTGQGLGTLMERLWHKLEEIPT
;
A
#
# COMPACT_ATOMS: atom_id res chain seq x y z
N MET A 1 -8.44 -2.47 13.24
CA MET A 1 -7.30 -1.62 13.68
C MET A 1 -6.44 -1.35 12.45
N PHE A 2 -6.23 -0.08 12.10
CA PHE A 2 -5.39 0.31 10.96
C PHE A 2 -3.92 0.24 11.38
N ILE A 3 -3.16 -0.56 10.63
CA ILE A 3 -1.74 -0.81 10.81
C ILE A 3 -1.08 -0.49 9.47
N ASP A 4 -0.22 0.52 9.48
CA ASP A 4 0.56 1.05 8.36
C ASP A 4 2.00 0.53 8.35
N GLN A 5 2.45 -0.09 9.44
CA GLN A 5 3.76 -0.71 9.53
C GLN A 5 3.64 -2.16 9.99
N ALA A 6 4.37 -3.04 9.31
CA ALA A 6 4.48 -4.44 9.72
C ALA A 6 5.92 -4.93 9.59
N ILE A 7 6.38 -5.67 10.59
CA ILE A 7 7.64 -6.39 10.53
C ILE A 7 7.33 -7.88 10.36
N ILE A 8 7.85 -8.45 9.28
CA ILE A 8 7.66 -9.87 8.96
C ILE A 8 9.01 -10.53 8.65
N GLN A 9 9.13 -11.81 8.99
CA GLN A 9 10.22 -12.66 8.59
C GLN A 9 9.80 -13.47 7.36
N VAL A 10 10.64 -13.45 6.34
CA VAL A 10 10.46 -14.23 5.11
C VAL A 10 11.59 -15.26 4.96
N VAL A 11 11.23 -16.48 4.61
CA VAL A 11 12.18 -17.61 4.50
C VAL A 11 11.88 -18.39 3.23
N GLY A 12 12.86 -18.47 2.32
CA GLY A 12 12.79 -19.36 1.17
C GLY A 12 12.76 -20.83 1.57
N GLY A 13 12.39 -21.70 0.64
CA GLY A 13 12.52 -23.15 0.78
C GLY A 13 13.96 -23.61 0.62
N ARG A 14 14.41 -24.60 1.40
CA ARG A 14 15.72 -25.23 1.16
C ARG A 14 15.66 -26.02 -0.14
N GLY A 15 16.74 -26.06 -0.91
CA GLY A 15 16.86 -27.01 -2.02
C GLY A 15 16.86 -28.44 -1.52
N GLY A 16 16.33 -29.36 -2.32
CA GLY A 16 16.43 -30.80 -2.05
C GLY A 16 17.86 -31.29 -2.28
N ASP A 17 18.30 -32.28 -1.51
CA ASP A 17 19.60 -32.91 -1.73
C ASP A 17 19.58 -33.81 -2.98
N GLY A 18 20.69 -33.85 -3.71
CA GLY A 18 20.89 -34.86 -4.74
C GLY A 18 21.04 -36.25 -4.15
N CYS A 19 20.79 -37.29 -4.94
CA CYS A 19 20.92 -38.67 -4.50
C CYS A 19 22.23 -39.29 -4.99
N MET A 20 22.87 -40.08 -4.15
CA MET A 20 23.89 -41.03 -4.58
C MET A 20 23.25 -42.41 -4.71
N SER A 21 23.05 -42.86 -5.95
CA SER A 21 22.44 -44.17 -6.22
C SER A 21 23.11 -44.88 -7.40
N PHE A 22 23.00 -46.21 -7.41
CA PHE A 22 23.47 -47.04 -8.50
C PHE A 22 22.40 -48.06 -8.87
N ARG A 23 22.22 -48.30 -10.16
CA ARG A 23 21.25 -49.29 -10.66
C ARG A 23 21.60 -50.69 -10.17
N ARG A 24 20.59 -51.40 -9.68
CA ARG A 24 20.71 -52.80 -9.23
C ARG A 24 19.68 -53.64 -9.97
N GLU A 25 20.17 -54.52 -10.84
CA GLU A 25 19.35 -55.45 -11.62
C GLU A 25 19.92 -56.86 -11.51
N LYS A 26 19.05 -57.88 -11.53
CA LYS A 26 19.39 -59.29 -11.24
C LYS A 26 20.47 -59.89 -12.15
N TYR A 27 20.75 -59.27 -13.29
CA TYR A 27 21.74 -59.73 -14.28
C TYR A 27 22.79 -58.68 -14.65
N ILE A 28 22.84 -57.55 -13.93
CA ILE A 28 23.81 -56.47 -14.17
C ILE A 28 24.67 -56.29 -12.91
N PRO A 29 25.89 -56.86 -12.87
CA PRO A 29 26.74 -56.83 -11.67
C PRO A 29 27.16 -55.42 -11.23
N ARG A 30 27.27 -54.46 -12.18
CA ARG A 30 27.68 -53.07 -11.94
C ARG A 30 26.83 -52.11 -12.76
N GLY A 31 25.64 -51.80 -12.28
CA GLY A 31 24.80 -50.78 -12.88
C GLY A 31 25.45 -49.40 -12.75
N GLY A 32 25.26 -48.55 -13.77
CA GLY A 32 25.73 -47.17 -13.74
C GLY A 32 25.00 -46.33 -12.67
N PRO A 33 25.50 -45.13 -12.37
CA PRO A 33 24.83 -44.21 -11.44
C PRO A 33 23.42 -43.88 -11.92
N ASP A 34 22.48 -43.78 -10.97
CA ASP A 34 21.07 -43.42 -11.21
C ASP A 34 20.47 -42.57 -10.08
N GLY A 35 21.32 -41.81 -9.37
CA GLY A 35 20.84 -40.85 -8.40
C GLY A 35 20.33 -39.59 -9.08
N GLY A 36 19.04 -39.29 -8.91
CA GLY A 36 18.43 -38.06 -9.39
C GLY A 36 18.85 -36.81 -8.60
N ASP A 37 18.62 -35.65 -9.21
CA ASP A 37 18.83 -34.33 -8.60
C ASP A 37 17.70 -33.98 -7.61
N GLY A 38 18.00 -33.18 -6.60
CA GLY A 38 17.00 -32.56 -5.74
C GLY A 38 16.27 -31.42 -6.47
N GLY A 39 15.04 -31.16 -6.05
CA GLY A 39 14.26 -30.03 -6.56
C GLY A 39 14.69 -28.70 -5.94
N ASP A 40 14.43 -27.60 -6.64
CA ASP A 40 14.66 -26.25 -6.09
C ASP A 40 13.67 -25.96 -4.96
N GLY A 41 14.09 -25.18 -3.97
CA GLY A 41 13.18 -24.65 -2.95
C GLY A 41 12.31 -23.52 -3.50
N GLY A 42 11.10 -23.37 -2.96
CA GLY A 42 10.22 -22.26 -3.32
C GLY A 42 10.76 -20.91 -2.82
N SER A 43 10.35 -19.83 -3.46
CA SER A 43 10.69 -18.45 -3.11
C SER A 43 9.50 -17.72 -2.47
N VAL A 44 9.79 -16.63 -1.77
CA VAL A 44 8.78 -15.76 -1.17
C VAL A 44 8.73 -14.44 -1.94
N TYR A 45 7.51 -14.04 -2.31
CA TYR A 45 7.23 -12.82 -3.05
C TYR A 45 6.31 -11.90 -2.24
N CYS A 46 6.59 -10.61 -2.20
CA CYS A 46 5.58 -9.62 -1.84
C CYS A 46 4.80 -9.26 -3.11
N THR A 47 3.47 -9.30 -3.07
CA THR A 47 2.60 -9.08 -4.23
C THR A 47 1.50 -8.09 -3.88
N VAL A 48 1.26 -7.10 -4.74
CA VAL A 48 0.21 -6.10 -4.55
C VAL A 48 -1.16 -6.74 -4.73
N ASP A 49 -2.02 -6.57 -3.72
CA ASP A 49 -3.43 -6.95 -3.73
C ASP A 49 -4.28 -5.68 -3.53
N GLN A 50 -5.04 -5.30 -4.57
CA GLN A 50 -5.90 -4.11 -4.55
C GLN A 50 -7.05 -4.18 -3.54
N GLN A 51 -7.40 -5.37 -3.07
CA GLN A 51 -8.47 -5.53 -2.08
C GLN A 51 -7.99 -5.21 -0.66
N LEU A 52 -6.68 -5.05 -0.46
CA LEU A 52 -6.09 -4.71 0.83
C LEU A 52 -5.82 -3.21 0.93
N ASN A 53 -6.31 -2.62 2.02
CA ASN A 53 -6.14 -1.18 2.31
C ASN A 53 -5.24 -0.93 3.54
N THR A 54 -4.79 -1.98 4.24
CA THR A 54 -3.97 -1.89 5.45
C THR A 54 -3.01 -3.08 5.55
N LEU A 55 -1.93 -2.95 6.32
CA LEU A 55 -1.04 -4.08 6.65
C LEU A 55 -1.55 -4.92 7.84
N GLY A 56 -2.78 -4.70 8.29
CA GLY A 56 -3.35 -5.39 9.46
C GLY A 56 -3.37 -6.91 9.35
N ALA A 57 -3.55 -7.46 8.14
CA ALA A 57 -3.51 -8.90 7.89
C ALA A 57 -2.15 -9.53 8.20
N LEU A 58 -1.06 -8.76 8.12
CA LEU A 58 0.30 -9.21 8.39
C LEU A 58 0.67 -9.15 9.87
N SER A 59 -0.09 -8.40 10.68
CA SER A 59 0.19 -8.21 12.11
C SER A 59 0.00 -9.48 12.95
N GLY A 60 -0.76 -10.47 12.47
CA GLY A 60 -0.96 -11.75 13.18
C GLY A 60 -0.03 -12.87 12.70
N LYS A 61 0.53 -12.74 11.48
CA LYS A 61 1.38 -13.76 10.86
C LYS A 61 2.75 -13.16 10.53
N HIS A 62 3.66 -13.33 11.47
CA HIS A 62 5.01 -12.77 11.39
C HIS A 62 5.98 -13.60 10.55
N VAL A 63 5.69 -14.85 10.21
CA VAL A 63 6.63 -15.72 9.46
C VAL A 63 5.97 -16.26 8.20
N TRP A 64 6.64 -16.03 7.06
CA TRP A 64 6.24 -16.51 5.74
C TRP A 64 7.33 -17.41 5.17
N LYS A 65 7.05 -18.71 5.10
CA LYS A 65 8.04 -19.71 4.70
C LYS A 65 7.57 -20.47 3.47
N ALA A 66 8.39 -20.44 2.41
CA ALA A 66 8.17 -21.24 1.22
C ALA A 66 8.54 -22.72 1.43
N SER A 67 7.99 -23.60 0.60
CA SER A 67 8.20 -25.04 0.75
C SER A 67 9.59 -25.45 0.27
N SER A 68 10.21 -26.41 0.94
CA SER A 68 11.49 -26.98 0.49
C SER A 68 11.32 -27.84 -0.77
N GLY A 69 12.37 -27.94 -1.56
CA GLY A 69 12.45 -28.91 -2.65
C GLY A 69 12.59 -30.34 -2.12
N GLY A 70 12.03 -31.31 -2.86
CA GLY A 70 12.16 -32.72 -2.55
C GLY A 70 13.57 -33.25 -2.87
N HIS A 71 14.01 -34.26 -2.13
CA HIS A 71 15.29 -34.92 -2.42
C HIS A 71 15.21 -35.73 -3.72
N GLY A 72 16.34 -35.81 -4.43
CA GLY A 72 16.51 -36.78 -5.49
C GLY A 72 16.43 -38.20 -4.94
N MET A 73 16.12 -39.15 -5.81
CA MET A 73 16.03 -40.57 -5.47
C MET A 73 16.73 -41.41 -6.53
N GLY A 74 17.03 -42.67 -6.17
CA GLY A 74 17.48 -43.66 -7.15
C GLY A 74 16.45 -43.89 -8.28
N LYS A 75 16.91 -44.53 -9.35
CA LYS A 75 16.20 -44.72 -10.62
C LYS A 75 15.99 -43.41 -11.41
N ASP A 76 16.97 -42.51 -11.37
CA ASP A 76 16.97 -41.22 -12.07
C ASP A 76 15.75 -40.35 -11.73
N ARG A 77 15.24 -40.46 -10.49
CA ARG A 77 14.05 -39.74 -10.05
C ARG A 77 14.44 -38.44 -9.39
N HIS A 78 14.15 -37.34 -10.07
CA HIS A 78 14.39 -35.99 -9.56
C HIS A 78 13.37 -35.60 -8.48
N GLY A 79 13.81 -34.78 -7.54
CA GLY A 79 12.96 -34.17 -6.52
C GLY A 79 12.01 -33.12 -7.11
N LYS A 80 10.82 -32.98 -6.51
CA LYS A 80 9.87 -31.92 -6.89
C LYS A 80 10.36 -30.56 -6.39
N ASN A 81 10.09 -29.51 -7.15
CA ASN A 81 10.32 -28.14 -6.68
C ASN A 81 9.35 -27.79 -5.54
N GLY A 82 9.82 -26.97 -4.61
CA GLY A 82 9.01 -26.39 -3.56
C GLY A 82 8.04 -25.34 -4.12
N GLY A 83 6.86 -25.23 -3.50
CA GLY A 83 5.89 -24.18 -3.82
C GLY A 83 6.30 -22.82 -3.27
N ASP A 84 6.13 -21.80 -4.10
CA ASP A 84 6.32 -20.38 -3.75
C ASP A 84 5.25 -19.89 -2.78
N VAL A 85 5.55 -18.80 -2.08
CA VAL A 85 4.62 -18.14 -1.16
C VAL A 85 4.50 -16.68 -1.52
N HIS A 86 3.26 -16.22 -1.65
CA HIS A 86 2.94 -14.81 -1.89
C HIS A 86 2.45 -14.16 -0.59
N VAL A 87 3.11 -13.09 -0.19
CA VAL A 87 2.72 -12.19 0.88
C VAL A 87 1.90 -11.07 0.24
N PRO A 88 0.58 -11.02 0.43
CA PRO A 88 -0.25 -9.98 -0.15
C PRO A 88 -0.04 -8.67 0.64
N VAL A 89 0.15 -7.57 -0.08
CA VAL A 89 0.32 -6.23 0.49
C VAL A 89 -0.58 -5.22 -0.23
N PRO A 90 -1.07 -4.17 0.44
CA PRO A 90 -1.77 -3.06 -0.21
C PRO A 90 -0.91 -2.36 -1.28
N PRO A 91 -1.54 -1.72 -2.28
CA PRO A 91 -0.87 -0.76 -3.16
C PRO A 91 -0.23 0.38 -2.35
N GLY A 92 0.95 0.85 -2.76
CA GLY A 92 1.74 1.85 -2.03
C GLY A 92 2.57 1.28 -0.88
N THR A 93 2.72 -0.04 -0.80
CA THR A 93 3.57 -0.66 0.22
C THR A 93 5.04 -0.56 -0.17
N VAL A 94 5.83 0.05 0.70
CA VAL A 94 7.27 0.15 0.59
C VAL A 94 7.92 -0.96 1.38
N VAL A 95 8.78 -1.73 0.72
CA VAL A 95 9.45 -2.90 1.29
C VAL A 95 10.89 -2.56 1.60
N TYR A 96 11.25 -2.59 2.89
CA TYR A 96 12.62 -2.41 3.37
C TYR A 96 13.20 -3.72 3.91
N ASP A 97 14.50 -3.91 3.71
CA ASP A 97 15.29 -4.84 4.51
C ASP A 97 15.44 -4.24 5.91
N HIS A 98 14.91 -4.92 6.93
CA HIS A 98 14.86 -4.37 8.29
C HIS A 98 16.26 -4.28 8.92
N GLU A 99 17.15 -5.23 8.63
CA GLU A 99 18.49 -5.26 9.21
C GLU A 99 19.40 -4.22 8.57
N ARG A 100 19.27 -4.01 7.26
CA ARG A 100 20.14 -3.09 6.50
C ARG A 100 19.56 -1.69 6.34
N GLY A 101 18.29 -1.48 6.67
CA GLY A 101 17.54 -0.25 6.39
C GLY A 101 17.40 0.08 4.90
N THR A 102 17.75 -0.85 4.02
CA THR A 102 17.81 -0.61 2.57
C THR A 102 16.43 -0.78 1.95
N LEU A 103 16.01 0.19 1.15
CA LEU A 103 14.81 0.08 0.32
C LEU A 103 15.00 -1.03 -0.73
N LEU A 104 14.13 -2.05 -0.71
CA LEU A 104 14.12 -3.10 -1.73
C LEU A 104 13.26 -2.68 -2.93
N LYS A 105 12.03 -2.22 -2.67
CA LYS A 105 11.08 -1.81 -3.72
C LYS A 105 9.91 -1.04 -3.14
N ASP A 106 9.38 -0.13 -3.93
CA ASP A 106 8.06 0.49 -3.75
C ASP A 106 7.05 -0.26 -4.63
N LEU A 107 5.99 -0.80 -4.01
CA LEU A 107 4.98 -1.62 -4.67
C LEU A 107 3.70 -0.81 -4.86
N THR A 108 3.53 -0.22 -6.03
CA THR A 108 2.43 0.70 -6.36
C THR A 108 1.37 0.04 -7.23
N ASP A 109 1.78 -0.72 -8.24
CA ASP A 109 0.87 -1.12 -9.31
C ASP A 109 0.17 -2.45 -8.99
N PRO A 110 -1.08 -2.64 -9.43
CA PRO A 110 -1.83 -3.89 -9.21
C PRO A 110 -1.09 -5.11 -9.78
N GLY A 111 -0.98 -6.17 -8.98
CA GLY A 111 -0.27 -7.39 -9.37
C GLY A 111 1.25 -7.25 -9.46
N GLN A 112 1.81 -6.08 -9.17
CA GLN A 112 3.26 -5.89 -9.07
C GLN A 112 3.80 -6.79 -7.94
N SER A 113 4.94 -7.43 -8.19
CA SER A 113 5.56 -8.32 -7.21
C SER A 113 7.07 -8.16 -7.18
N ILE A 114 7.65 -8.51 -6.02
CA ILE A 114 9.09 -8.60 -5.82
C ILE A 114 9.44 -9.88 -5.06
N CYS A 115 10.46 -10.60 -5.54
CA CYS A 115 11.05 -11.70 -4.80
C CYS A 115 11.87 -11.16 -3.61
N VAL A 116 11.42 -11.44 -2.39
CA VAL A 116 12.03 -10.93 -1.16
C VAL A 116 12.93 -11.96 -0.47
N ALA A 117 12.70 -13.25 -0.73
CA ALA A 117 13.58 -14.33 -0.30
C ALA A 117 13.58 -15.46 -1.35
N ARG A 118 14.72 -15.72 -1.98
CA ARG A 118 14.87 -16.82 -2.94
C ARG A 118 14.98 -18.17 -2.25
N GLY A 119 14.39 -19.18 -2.87
CA GLY A 119 14.63 -20.58 -2.51
C GLY A 119 16.05 -21.02 -2.82
N GLY A 120 16.50 -22.03 -2.09
CA GLY A 120 17.79 -22.68 -2.30
C GLY A 120 17.74 -23.58 -3.53
N ARG A 121 18.84 -23.64 -4.28
CA ARG A 121 18.96 -24.49 -5.46
C ARG A 121 18.99 -25.98 -5.08
N GLY A 122 18.36 -26.84 -5.87
CA GLY A 122 18.45 -28.29 -5.76
C GLY A 122 19.87 -28.82 -5.97
N GLY A 123 20.27 -29.80 -5.16
CA GLY A 123 21.56 -30.47 -5.26
C GLY A 123 21.58 -31.50 -6.38
N ARG A 124 22.67 -31.58 -7.12
CA ARG A 124 22.85 -32.57 -8.19
C ARG A 124 23.12 -33.97 -7.63
N GLY A 125 22.47 -34.98 -8.21
CA GLY A 125 22.72 -36.38 -7.90
C GLY A 125 24.00 -36.90 -8.55
N ASN A 126 24.41 -38.13 -8.20
CA ASN A 126 25.65 -38.68 -8.74
C ASN A 126 25.58 -38.94 -10.25
N ALA A 127 24.40 -39.13 -10.84
CA ALA A 127 24.24 -39.29 -12.28
C ALA A 127 24.74 -38.05 -13.07
N PHE A 128 24.62 -36.85 -12.50
CA PHE A 128 25.10 -35.60 -13.10
C PHE A 128 26.63 -35.58 -13.30
N PHE A 129 27.39 -36.18 -12.38
CA PHE A 129 28.86 -36.15 -12.38
C PHE A 129 29.49 -37.21 -13.29
N LYS A 130 28.68 -38.02 -13.98
CA LYS A 130 29.16 -39.07 -14.87
C LYS A 130 29.84 -38.45 -16.09
N SER A 131 31.08 -38.87 -16.35
CA SER A 131 31.85 -38.48 -17.54
C SER A 131 32.55 -39.69 -18.15
N ALA A 132 33.16 -39.52 -19.34
CA ALA A 132 33.90 -40.59 -20.01
C ALA A 132 35.00 -41.20 -19.11
N THR A 133 35.66 -40.37 -18.32
CA THR A 133 36.72 -40.76 -17.37
C THR A 133 36.20 -41.04 -15.96
N HIS A 134 34.94 -40.70 -15.67
CA HIS A 134 34.32 -40.84 -14.34
C HIS A 134 32.99 -41.60 -14.43
N GLN A 135 33.07 -42.94 -14.55
CA GLN A 135 31.91 -43.78 -14.87
C GLN A 135 31.04 -44.15 -13.66
N ALA A 136 31.58 -44.07 -12.44
CA ALA A 136 30.88 -44.43 -11.20
C ALA A 136 31.05 -43.37 -10.09
N PRO A 137 30.63 -42.11 -10.35
CA PRO A 137 30.67 -41.03 -9.37
C PRO A 137 29.92 -41.40 -8.09
N ARG A 138 30.52 -41.03 -6.96
CA ARG A 138 29.94 -41.18 -5.61
C ARG A 138 29.63 -39.82 -4.99
N GLU A 139 30.00 -38.75 -5.66
CA GLU A 139 29.72 -37.38 -5.32
C GLU A 139 28.25 -37.05 -5.62
N PHE A 140 27.66 -36.26 -4.75
CA PHE A 140 26.38 -35.62 -4.93
C PHE A 140 26.45 -34.26 -4.23
N GLU A 141 25.67 -33.30 -4.68
CA GLU A 141 25.56 -31.99 -4.02
C GLU A 141 24.38 -32.01 -3.05
N GLN A 142 24.57 -31.35 -1.91
CA GLN A 142 23.47 -31.03 -1.01
C GLN A 142 22.66 -29.87 -1.59
N GLY A 143 21.39 -29.81 -1.22
CA GLY A 143 20.53 -28.70 -1.55
C GLY A 143 21.02 -27.41 -0.90
N GLY A 144 21.01 -26.33 -1.68
CA GLY A 144 21.45 -25.02 -1.26
C GLY A 144 20.61 -24.45 -0.12
N PRO A 145 21.20 -23.60 0.74
CA PRO A 145 20.45 -22.93 1.79
C PRO A 145 19.44 -21.92 1.20
N PRO A 146 18.28 -21.74 1.84
CA PRO A 146 17.35 -20.68 1.46
C PRO A 146 17.85 -19.30 1.88
N GLN A 147 17.39 -18.25 1.19
CA GLN A 147 17.52 -16.90 1.70
C GLN A 147 16.50 -16.65 2.82
N GLN A 148 16.91 -15.87 3.82
CA GLN A 148 16.05 -15.45 4.92
C GLN A 148 16.28 -13.97 5.17
N ARG A 149 15.20 -13.22 5.41
CA ARG A 149 15.27 -11.79 5.72
C ARG A 149 14.15 -11.40 6.67
N VAL A 150 14.40 -10.37 7.47
CA VAL A 150 13.36 -9.62 8.16
C VAL A 150 13.05 -8.40 7.31
N LEU A 151 11.77 -8.23 6.97
CA LEU A 151 11.29 -7.09 6.19
C LEU A 151 10.55 -6.14 7.13
N ARG A 152 10.77 -4.85 6.90
CA ARG A 152 9.94 -3.78 7.43
C ARG A 152 9.11 -3.26 6.27
N LEU A 153 7.80 -3.47 6.36
CA LEU A 153 6.82 -3.02 5.39
C LEU A 153 6.21 -1.73 5.92
N GLU A 154 6.17 -0.72 5.07
CA GLU A 154 5.55 0.56 5.38
C GLU A 154 4.57 0.89 4.27
N LEU A 155 3.30 1.02 4.62
CA LEU A 155 2.31 1.52 3.70
C LEU A 155 2.51 3.03 3.60
N LYS A 156 2.95 3.53 2.43
CA LYS A 156 2.84 4.95 2.13
C LYS A 156 1.35 5.25 2.06
N LEU A 157 0.81 5.77 3.14
CA LEU A 157 -0.56 6.22 3.25
C LEU A 157 -0.84 7.21 2.11
N ILE A 158 -1.68 6.77 1.19
CA ILE A 158 -2.39 7.63 0.26
C ILE A 158 -3.75 7.83 0.90
N ALA A 159 -4.02 9.03 1.41
CA ALA A 159 -5.40 9.36 1.73
C ALA A 159 -6.20 9.31 0.42
N ASP A 160 -7.33 8.62 0.41
CA ASP A 160 -8.21 8.60 -0.76
C ASP A 160 -8.73 10.01 -1.06
N VAL A 161 -9.03 10.74 0.02
CA VAL A 161 -9.64 12.07 -0.02
C VAL A 161 -8.81 13.08 0.76
N GLY A 162 -8.56 14.24 0.16
CA GLY A 162 -7.96 15.40 0.82
C GLY A 162 -8.99 16.47 1.15
N LEU A 163 -9.01 16.98 2.39
CA LEU A 163 -9.83 18.14 2.78
C LEU A 163 -9.07 19.45 2.53
N VAL A 164 -9.70 20.37 1.80
CA VAL A 164 -9.18 21.73 1.56
C VAL A 164 -10.26 22.76 1.90
N GLY A 165 -9.88 24.01 2.10
CA GLY A 165 -10.77 25.10 2.53
C GLY A 165 -10.10 25.99 3.56
N LEU A 166 -10.59 27.23 3.74
CA LEU A 166 -9.99 28.22 4.64
C LEU A 166 -9.78 27.72 6.10
N PRO A 167 -8.90 28.39 6.88
CA PRO A 167 -8.92 28.27 8.33
C PRO A 167 -10.35 28.45 8.85
N ASN A 168 -10.80 27.61 9.78
CA ASN A 168 -12.14 27.64 10.35
C ASN A 168 -13.32 27.24 9.43
N ALA A 169 -13.06 26.78 8.20
CA ALA A 169 -14.10 26.17 7.34
C ALA A 169 -14.71 24.89 7.94
N GLY A 170 -14.11 24.34 9.00
CA GLY A 170 -14.59 23.17 9.74
C GLY A 170 -13.97 21.85 9.30
N LYS A 171 -12.78 21.85 8.68
CA LYS A 171 -12.06 20.64 8.21
C LYS A 171 -11.83 19.63 9.33
N SER A 172 -11.20 20.04 10.43
CA SER A 172 -10.92 19.14 11.56
C SER A 172 -12.19 18.70 12.30
N THR A 173 -13.21 19.57 12.36
CA THR A 173 -14.55 19.21 12.86
C THR A 173 -15.19 18.13 11.99
N LEU A 174 -15.15 18.28 10.66
CA LEU A 174 -15.65 17.29 9.73
C LEU A 174 -14.91 15.97 9.92
N LEU A 175 -13.58 15.99 9.90
CA LEU A 175 -12.72 14.82 10.02
C LEU A 175 -12.98 14.05 11.32
N SER A 176 -13.07 14.75 12.45
CA SER A 176 -13.36 14.14 13.74
C SER A 176 -14.77 13.55 13.83
N ARG A 177 -15.74 14.12 13.09
CA ARG A 177 -17.13 13.64 13.05
C ARG A 177 -17.31 12.40 12.17
N ILE A 178 -16.65 12.35 11.02
CA ILE A 178 -16.77 11.23 10.07
C ILE A 178 -15.88 10.04 10.43
N SER A 179 -14.85 10.26 11.24
CA SER A 179 -13.91 9.20 11.63
C SER A 179 -14.41 8.43 12.85
N GLN A 180 -14.50 7.09 12.74
CA GLN A 180 -14.86 6.23 13.87
C GLN A 180 -13.74 6.12 14.93
N ALA A 181 -12.50 6.38 14.51
CA ALA A 181 -11.36 6.51 15.41
C ALA A 181 -11.07 8.00 15.63
N ARG A 182 -10.61 8.40 16.83
CA ARG A 182 -10.01 9.73 17.00
C ARG A 182 -8.99 9.94 15.87
N PRO A 183 -8.99 11.12 15.20
CA PRO A 183 -8.04 11.41 14.15
C PRO A 183 -6.65 11.01 14.62
N LYS A 184 -6.00 10.11 13.87
CA LYS A 184 -4.64 9.71 14.20
C LYS A 184 -3.73 10.82 13.67
N ILE A 185 -2.98 11.40 14.59
CA ILE A 185 -1.84 12.23 14.27
C ILE A 185 -0.78 11.28 13.69
N ALA A 186 -0.29 11.58 12.49
CA ALA A 186 0.68 10.74 11.82
C ALA A 186 2.01 11.49 11.69
N ASP A 187 3.00 11.00 12.43
CA ASP A 187 4.36 11.55 12.48
C ASP A 187 5.15 11.00 11.29
N TYR A 188 4.96 11.61 10.11
CA TYR A 188 5.75 11.24 8.94
C TYR A 188 7.14 11.85 9.04
N PRO A 189 8.22 11.09 8.75
CA PRO A 189 9.60 11.54 8.89
C PRO A 189 10.02 12.71 7.98
N PHE A 190 9.09 13.27 7.20
CA PHE A 190 9.31 14.32 6.21
C PHE A 190 8.28 15.47 6.32
N THR A 191 7.48 15.52 7.38
CA THR A 191 6.48 16.58 7.58
C THR A 191 6.81 17.41 8.81
N THR A 192 6.82 18.74 8.69
CA THR A 192 6.89 19.66 9.85
C THR A 192 5.54 19.92 10.49
N LEU A 193 4.44 19.58 9.78
CA LEU A 193 3.08 19.60 10.29
C LEU A 193 2.48 18.19 10.15
N GLU A 194 2.07 17.59 11.25
CA GLU A 194 1.45 16.27 11.28
C GLU A 194 0.03 16.35 10.66
N PRO A 195 -0.24 15.73 9.49
CA PRO A 195 -1.59 15.70 8.95
C PRO A 195 -2.49 14.87 9.85
N GLN A 196 -3.74 15.33 9.97
CA GLN A 196 -4.77 14.56 10.67
C GLN A 196 -5.42 13.58 9.70
N LEU A 197 -5.39 12.29 10.04
CA LEU A 197 -6.03 11.24 9.26
C LEU A 197 -7.28 10.73 9.96
N GLY A 198 -8.37 10.66 9.20
CA GLY A 198 -9.64 10.08 9.59
C GLY A 198 -9.93 8.84 8.77
N ILE A 199 -10.38 7.78 9.45
CA ILE A 199 -10.84 6.55 8.80
C ILE A 199 -12.35 6.54 8.88
N VAL A 200 -12.98 6.58 7.71
CA VAL A 200 -14.44 6.59 7.58
C VAL A 200 -14.88 5.18 7.17
N ASP A 201 -15.67 4.54 8.03
CA ASP A 201 -16.33 3.28 7.71
C ASP A 201 -17.70 3.58 7.08
N LEU A 202 -17.91 3.05 5.89
CA LEU A 202 -19.17 3.10 5.15
C LEU A 202 -19.91 1.76 5.28
N PRO A 203 -21.21 1.69 4.91
CA PRO A 203 -21.92 0.42 4.79
C PRO A 203 -21.18 -0.57 3.88
N ASP A 204 -21.48 -1.86 4.04
CA ASP A 204 -20.90 -2.95 3.22
C ASP A 204 -19.38 -3.12 3.35
N TYR A 205 -18.83 -2.82 4.53
CA TYR A 205 -17.39 -2.95 4.84
C TYR A 205 -16.49 -2.07 3.97
N ARG A 206 -17.07 -1.05 3.31
CA ARG A 206 -16.33 -0.03 2.56
C ARG A 206 -15.63 0.92 3.51
N ARG A 207 -14.45 1.41 3.13
CA ARG A 207 -13.64 2.29 3.99
C ARG A 207 -12.92 3.35 3.17
N LEU A 208 -12.97 4.60 3.64
CA LEU A 208 -12.24 5.73 3.07
C LEU A 208 -11.18 6.24 4.05
N ILE A 209 -10.04 6.63 3.52
CA ILE A 209 -9.01 7.37 4.25
C ILE A 209 -9.10 8.83 3.85
N VAL A 210 -9.42 9.68 4.82
CA VAL A 210 -9.55 11.13 4.62
C VAL A 210 -8.40 11.82 5.35
N ALA A 211 -7.69 12.72 4.67
CA ALA A 211 -6.66 13.56 5.28
C ALA A 211 -7.15 15.01 5.36
N ASP A 212 -7.02 15.63 6.53
CA ASP A 212 -6.95 17.09 6.60
C ASP A 212 -5.60 17.51 6.01
N ILE A 213 -5.61 18.48 5.10
CA ILE A 213 -4.41 19.02 4.48
C ILE A 213 -4.08 20.36 5.17
N PRO A 214 -3.38 20.33 6.32
CA PRO A 214 -2.95 21.57 6.96
C PRO A 214 -2.01 22.36 6.05
N GLY A 215 -2.05 23.69 6.14
CA GLY A 215 -0.92 24.52 5.72
C GLY A 215 -0.82 24.90 4.24
N LEU A 216 -1.83 24.67 3.40
CA LEU A 216 -1.89 25.33 2.08
C LEU A 216 -2.10 26.87 2.18
N ILE A 217 -2.45 27.39 3.37
CA ILE A 217 -3.20 28.65 3.51
C ILE A 217 -2.51 29.65 4.48
N ALA A 218 -1.22 29.48 4.78
CA ALA A 218 -0.44 30.50 5.47
C ALA A 218 1.06 30.33 5.21
N GLY A 219 1.61 31.11 4.27
CA GLY A 219 3.07 31.31 4.17
C GLY A 219 3.88 30.24 3.43
N ALA A 220 3.27 29.24 2.78
CA ALA A 220 4.01 28.23 2.02
C ALA A 220 4.75 28.79 0.78
N HIS A 221 4.40 30.00 0.34
CA HIS A 221 5.11 30.71 -0.73
C HIS A 221 6.41 31.39 -0.26
N GLU A 222 6.66 31.52 1.04
CA GLU A 222 7.88 32.14 1.60
C GLU A 222 8.92 31.07 2.04
N GLY A 223 9.51 30.40 1.05
CA GLY A 223 10.97 30.16 1.07
C GLY A 223 11.58 29.11 2.00
N ALA A 224 10.84 28.18 2.61
CA ALA A 224 11.43 27.00 3.26
C ALA A 224 10.91 25.75 2.56
N GLY A 225 11.77 24.94 1.93
CA GLY A 225 11.46 23.74 1.11
C GLY A 225 10.75 22.57 1.83
N LEU A 226 9.88 22.88 2.79
CA LEU A 226 9.05 22.00 3.62
C LEU A 226 7.65 21.78 3.02
N GLY A 227 7.16 22.71 2.19
CA GLY A 227 5.84 22.61 1.54
C GLY A 227 5.79 21.58 0.41
N ASP A 228 6.83 21.52 -0.43
CA ASP A 228 6.85 20.64 -1.61
C ASP A 228 6.77 19.15 -1.26
N GLU A 229 7.38 18.71 -0.15
CA GLU A 229 7.34 17.31 0.26
C GLU A 229 6.00 16.88 0.83
N PHE A 230 5.39 17.70 1.68
CA PHE A 230 4.04 17.45 2.17
C PHE A 230 3.02 17.45 1.01
N LEU A 231 3.16 18.40 0.09
CA LEU A 231 2.29 18.49 -1.08
C LEU A 231 2.48 17.33 -2.04
N ARG A 232 3.68 16.74 -2.19
CA ARG A 232 3.86 15.46 -2.89
C ARG A 232 3.04 14.30 -2.27
N HIS A 233 2.69 14.36 -0.99
CA HIS A 233 1.81 13.36 -0.36
C HIS A 233 0.33 13.70 -0.60
N VAL A 234 -0.03 14.98 -0.56
CA VAL A 234 -1.36 15.49 -0.95
C VAL A 234 -1.66 15.24 -2.43
N GLU A 235 -0.67 15.35 -3.31
CA GLU A 235 -0.74 15.03 -4.74
C GLU A 235 -1.08 13.57 -4.99
N ARG A 236 -0.93 12.67 -4.00
CA ARG A 236 -1.38 11.28 -4.13
C ARG A 236 -2.85 11.07 -3.78
N THR A 237 -3.52 12.05 -3.17
CA THR A 237 -4.98 11.96 -2.96
C THR A 237 -5.70 11.79 -4.29
N ARG A 238 -6.76 11.00 -4.34
CA ARG A 238 -7.46 10.76 -5.61
C ARG A 238 -8.54 11.81 -5.83
N LEU A 239 -9.09 12.34 -4.74
CA LEU A 239 -10.22 13.26 -4.73
C LEU A 239 -10.01 14.38 -3.69
N LEU A 240 -10.47 15.59 -3.99
CA LEU A 240 -10.52 16.69 -3.02
C LEU A 240 -11.95 16.95 -2.55
N VAL A 241 -12.11 17.25 -1.26
CA VAL A 241 -13.31 17.86 -0.70
C VAL A 241 -12.98 19.28 -0.32
N HIS A 242 -13.63 20.23 -0.97
CA HIS A 242 -13.47 21.64 -0.68
C HIS A 242 -14.56 22.11 0.27
N LEU A 243 -14.19 22.30 1.53
CA LEU A 243 -15.08 22.83 2.56
C LEU A 243 -15.15 24.35 2.45
N VAL A 244 -16.36 24.85 2.27
CA VAL A 244 -16.65 26.29 2.23
C VAL A 244 -17.62 26.61 3.35
N ASP A 245 -17.29 27.62 4.16
CA ASP A 245 -18.17 28.14 5.20
C ASP A 245 -19.30 28.96 4.57
N MET A 246 -20.56 28.58 4.78
CA MET A 246 -21.73 29.31 4.28
C MET A 246 -22.17 30.47 5.19
N ALA A 247 -21.59 30.59 6.39
CA ALA A 247 -21.84 31.72 7.29
C ALA A 247 -20.49 32.25 7.83
N PRO A 248 -19.59 32.71 6.95
CA PRO A 248 -18.30 33.25 7.36
C PRO A 248 -18.50 34.53 8.19
N LEU A 249 -17.66 34.71 9.21
CA LEU A 249 -17.63 35.95 9.99
C LEU A 249 -17.13 37.14 9.15
N ASP A 250 -16.21 36.87 8.22
CA ASP A 250 -15.60 37.84 7.31
C ASP A 250 -15.53 37.23 5.89
N GLY A 251 -15.92 38.01 4.88
CA GLY A 251 -15.82 37.65 3.46
C GLY A 251 -17.05 36.94 2.88
N ASP A 252 -17.01 36.68 1.57
CA ASP A 252 -18.07 35.98 0.83
C ASP A 252 -17.68 34.51 0.58
N PRO A 253 -18.61 33.53 0.72
CA PRO A 253 -18.32 32.12 0.45
C PRO A 253 -17.72 31.85 -0.93
N ALA A 254 -18.14 32.57 -1.97
CA ALA A 254 -17.63 32.35 -3.33
C ALA A 254 -16.23 32.94 -3.53
N GLU A 255 -15.92 34.07 -2.90
CA GLU A 255 -14.54 34.59 -2.84
C GLU A 255 -13.61 33.63 -2.10
N ASN A 256 -14.07 33.06 -0.98
CA ASN A 256 -13.33 32.08 -0.20
C ASN A 256 -13.00 30.82 -1.02
N TYR A 257 -14.00 30.31 -1.76
CA TYR A 257 -13.81 29.20 -2.70
C TYR A 257 -12.77 29.53 -3.78
N ARG A 258 -12.88 30.69 -4.43
CA ARG A 258 -11.94 31.10 -5.49
C ARG A 258 -10.52 31.29 -4.97
N THR A 259 -10.37 31.78 -3.74
CA THR A 259 -9.07 31.98 -3.09
C THR A 259 -8.33 30.66 -2.99
N ILE A 260 -8.97 29.64 -2.41
CA ILE A 260 -8.38 28.29 -2.29
C ILE A 260 -8.10 27.67 -3.67
N ARG A 261 -9.01 27.83 -4.65
CA ARG A 261 -8.79 27.33 -6.01
C ARG A 261 -7.57 27.98 -6.67
N ASN A 262 -7.38 29.29 -6.49
CA ASN A 262 -6.23 30.02 -7.01
C ASN A 262 -4.94 29.54 -6.34
N GLU A 263 -4.94 29.34 -5.02
CA GLU A 263 -3.80 28.79 -4.29
C GLU A 263 -3.43 27.40 -4.80
N LEU A 264 -4.39 26.49 -4.95
CA LEU A 264 -4.17 25.15 -5.50
C LEU A 264 -3.53 25.20 -6.90
N ALA A 265 -4.00 26.12 -7.75
CA ALA A 265 -3.48 26.32 -9.11
C ALA A 265 -2.06 26.91 -9.12
N LEU A 266 -1.75 27.84 -8.22
CA LEU A 266 -0.42 28.43 -8.07
C LEU A 266 0.59 27.40 -7.53
N HIS A 267 0.14 26.47 -6.69
CA HIS A 267 0.98 25.44 -6.12
C HIS A 267 1.30 24.29 -7.09
N SER A 268 0.28 23.65 -7.66
CA SER A 268 0.48 22.49 -8.53
C SER A 268 -0.65 22.35 -9.54
N PRO A 269 -0.37 22.42 -10.86
CA PRO A 269 -1.38 22.15 -11.89
C PRO A 269 -2.02 20.77 -11.74
N ALA A 270 -1.26 19.77 -11.26
CA ALA A 270 -1.77 18.43 -11.02
C ALA A 270 -2.79 18.40 -9.88
N LEU A 271 -2.55 19.16 -8.80
CA LEU A 271 -3.47 19.26 -7.67
C LEU A 271 -4.75 20.02 -8.06
N ALA A 272 -4.63 21.11 -8.81
CA ALA A 272 -5.77 21.89 -9.28
C ALA A 272 -6.65 21.16 -10.29
N ALA A 273 -6.09 20.20 -11.04
CA ALA A 273 -6.79 19.36 -12.01
C ALA A 273 -7.53 18.17 -11.37
N LYS A 274 -7.34 17.91 -10.06
CA LYS A 274 -8.01 16.79 -9.41
C LYS A 274 -9.52 16.97 -9.41
N PRO A 275 -10.27 15.86 -9.49
CA PRO A 275 -11.69 15.88 -9.18
C PRO A 275 -11.92 16.50 -7.79
N GLU A 276 -12.97 17.30 -7.69
CA GLU A 276 -13.31 18.07 -6.49
C GLU A 276 -14.80 17.94 -6.20
N ILE A 277 -15.15 17.79 -4.93
CA ILE A 277 -16.51 17.91 -4.43
C ILE A 277 -16.57 19.10 -3.48
N VAL A 278 -17.51 20.02 -3.72
CA VAL A 278 -17.69 21.19 -2.86
C VAL A 278 -18.65 20.85 -1.72
N ALA A 279 -18.19 21.00 -0.48
CA ALA A 279 -18.98 20.80 0.72
C ALA A 279 -19.30 22.15 1.37
N ALA A 280 -20.55 22.60 1.20
CA ALA A 280 -21.05 23.81 1.84
C ALA A 280 -21.36 23.52 3.31
N ASN A 281 -20.48 23.98 4.20
CA ASN A 281 -20.50 23.63 5.62
C ASN A 281 -21.15 24.74 6.48
N LYS A 282 -21.49 24.37 7.72
CA LYS A 282 -22.18 25.21 8.72
C LYS A 282 -23.62 25.59 8.35
N MET A 283 -24.32 24.70 7.64
CA MET A 283 -25.75 24.87 7.30
C MET A 283 -26.68 24.90 8.52
N ASP A 284 -26.17 24.64 9.73
CA ASP A 284 -26.88 24.82 10.99
C ASP A 284 -26.99 26.28 11.46
N LEU A 285 -26.29 27.22 10.80
CA LEU A 285 -26.29 28.64 11.14
C LEU A 285 -27.34 29.44 10.35
N THR A 286 -27.91 30.45 11.00
CA THR A 286 -28.90 31.34 10.38
C THR A 286 -28.31 32.08 9.18
N GLY A 287 -29.04 32.11 8.06
CA GLY A 287 -28.60 32.77 6.82
C GLY A 287 -27.80 31.88 5.86
N ALA A 288 -27.43 30.67 6.27
CA ALA A 288 -26.67 29.73 5.43
C ALA A 288 -27.44 29.30 4.18
N ASP A 289 -28.78 29.17 4.25
CA ASP A 289 -29.61 28.80 3.09
C ASP A 289 -29.57 29.86 1.98
N GLU A 290 -29.67 31.14 2.33
CA GLU A 290 -29.60 32.26 1.38
C GLU A 290 -28.19 32.37 0.77
N ALA A 291 -27.15 32.18 1.59
CA ALA A 291 -25.76 32.16 1.15
C ALA A 291 -25.49 30.98 0.20
N LEU A 292 -26.06 29.79 0.47
CA LEU A 292 -25.94 28.63 -0.40
C LEU A 292 -26.56 28.88 -1.78
N GLU A 293 -27.75 29.50 -1.84
CA GLU A 293 -28.39 29.84 -3.12
C GLU A 293 -27.56 30.85 -3.95
N ALA A 294 -26.95 31.84 -3.29
CA ALA A 294 -26.02 32.77 -3.94
C ALA A 294 -24.76 32.03 -4.43
N PHE A 295 -24.17 31.21 -3.58
CA PHE A 295 -22.95 30.46 -3.85
C PHE A 295 -23.10 29.48 -5.03
N VAL A 296 -24.18 28.69 -5.05
CA VAL A 296 -24.44 27.71 -6.13
C VAL A 296 -24.57 28.41 -7.50
N ARG A 297 -25.20 29.59 -7.55
CA ARG A 297 -25.32 30.38 -8.78
C ARG A 297 -23.98 30.88 -9.30
N ASP A 298 -23.05 31.16 -8.39
CA ASP A 298 -21.78 31.82 -8.71
C ASP A 298 -20.65 30.84 -9.06
N VAL A 299 -20.66 29.64 -8.47
CA VAL A 299 -19.55 28.67 -8.59
C VAL A 299 -19.79 27.60 -9.66
N GLY A 300 -21.05 27.31 -10.02
CA GLY A 300 -21.39 26.38 -11.11
C GLY A 300 -20.89 24.94 -10.91
N ALA A 301 -20.53 24.57 -9.68
CA ALA A 301 -20.07 23.24 -9.29
C ALA A 301 -21.18 22.45 -8.57
N GLU A 302 -21.01 21.13 -8.48
CA GLU A 302 -21.85 20.29 -7.62
C GLU A 302 -21.53 20.59 -6.14
N VAL A 303 -22.52 21.13 -5.42
CA VAL A 303 -22.37 21.55 -4.02
C VAL A 303 -23.21 20.64 -3.12
N HIS A 304 -22.59 20.11 -2.08
CA HIS A 304 -23.23 19.31 -1.05
C HIS A 304 -23.38 20.11 0.25
N PRO A 305 -24.61 20.47 0.65
CA PRO A 305 -24.85 21.13 1.91
C PRO A 305 -24.66 20.15 3.07
N ILE A 306 -23.83 20.52 4.04
CA ILE A 306 -23.52 19.74 5.22
C ILE A 306 -23.47 20.60 6.49
N SER A 307 -23.59 19.94 7.64
CA SER A 307 -23.14 20.49 8.91
C SER A 307 -22.24 19.47 9.59
N ALA A 308 -20.95 19.79 9.66
CA ALA A 308 -19.97 18.96 10.36
C ALA A 308 -20.28 18.80 11.86
N VAL A 309 -20.94 19.79 12.48
CA VAL A 309 -21.27 19.77 13.92
C VAL A 309 -22.49 18.89 14.19
N THR A 310 -23.56 19.05 13.41
CA THR A 310 -24.79 18.27 13.64
C THR A 310 -24.70 16.87 13.03
N GLY A 311 -23.95 16.72 11.94
CA GLY A 311 -23.87 15.50 11.14
C GLY A 311 -24.83 15.48 9.94
N GLN A 312 -25.60 16.55 9.74
CA GLN A 312 -26.50 16.68 8.58
C GLN A 312 -25.71 16.62 7.27
N GLY A 313 -26.21 15.84 6.31
CA GLY A 313 -25.61 15.72 4.97
C GLY A 313 -24.32 14.90 4.88
N LEU A 314 -23.75 14.44 6.01
CA LEU A 314 -22.47 13.71 5.99
C LEU A 314 -22.58 12.34 5.33
N GLY A 315 -23.65 11.58 5.60
CA GLY A 315 -23.84 10.26 4.97
C GLY A 315 -23.93 10.36 3.44
N THR A 316 -24.71 11.32 2.94
CA THR A 316 -24.82 11.60 1.50
C THR A 316 -23.50 12.06 0.89
N LEU A 317 -22.72 12.89 1.61
CA LEU A 317 -21.40 13.30 1.16
C LEU A 317 -20.46 12.09 1.06
N MET A 318 -20.39 11.22 2.07
CA MET A 318 -19.47 10.07 2.07
C MET A 318 -19.81 9.05 0.97
N GLU A 319 -21.09 8.77 0.73
CA GLU A 319 -21.51 7.91 -0.38
C GLU A 319 -21.14 8.53 -1.74
N ARG A 320 -21.29 9.85 -1.88
CA ARG A 320 -20.86 10.55 -3.10
C ARG A 320 -19.35 10.45 -3.31
N LEU A 321 -18.55 10.62 -2.25
CA LEU A 321 -17.09 10.48 -2.32
C LEU A 321 -16.70 9.07 -2.75
N TRP A 322 -17.35 8.04 -2.19
CA TRP A 322 -17.10 6.65 -2.56
C TRP A 322 -17.34 6.42 -4.07
N HIS A 323 -18.53 6.78 -4.57
CA HIS A 323 -18.84 6.64 -5.99
C HIS A 323 -17.88 7.42 -6.88
N LYS A 324 -17.52 8.63 -6.48
CA LYS A 324 -16.57 9.44 -7.24
C LYS A 324 -15.19 8.79 -7.30
N LEU A 325 -14.73 8.18 -6.20
CA LEU A 325 -13.48 7.43 -6.17
C LEU A 325 -13.51 6.17 -7.02
N GLU A 326 -14.66 5.53 -7.23
CA GLU A 326 -14.79 4.39 -8.15
C GLU A 326 -14.68 4.83 -9.62
N GLU A 327 -15.12 6.05 -9.96
CA GLU A 327 -15.02 6.61 -11.31
C GLU A 327 -13.59 7.03 -11.68
N ILE A 328 -12.74 7.35 -10.69
CA ILE A 328 -11.39 7.86 -10.90
C ILE A 328 -10.43 6.69 -11.18
N PRO A 329 -9.80 6.62 -12.37
CA PRO A 329 -8.83 5.59 -12.69
C PRO A 329 -7.69 5.59 -11.66
N THR A 330 -7.32 4.40 -11.19
CA THR A 330 -6.22 4.20 -10.24
C THR A 330 -4.85 4.41 -10.88
#